data_AF-A0A4D8QTJ8-F1
#
_entry.id   AF-A0A4D8QTJ8-F1
#
_cell.length_a   1.000
_cell.length_b   1.000
_cell.length_c   1.000
_cell.angle_alpha   90.00
_cell.angle_beta   90.00
_cell.angle_gamma   90.00
#
_symmetry.space_group_name_H-M   'P 1'
#
loop_
_entity.id
_entity.type
_entity.pdbx_description
1 polymer ?
#
loop_
_entity_poly.entity_id
_entity_poly.type
_entity_poly.pdbx_seq_one_letter_code
_entity_poly.pdbx_strand_id
1 'polypeptide(L)'
;MQLDHWAIAWTLVAPHRAQAQINHGQTLERLAERGGLAPCELLAVLEDRPHRRMHLEDAIRQVRALIEAFELGAASVRDGAERMEAADA
;
A
#
# COMPACT_ATOMS: atom_id res chain seq x y z
N MET A 1 -10.08 -2.02 20.07
CA MET A 1 -9.08 -1.40 19.16
C MET A 1 -9.85 -0.52 18.19
N GLN A 2 -9.72 0.79 18.35
CA GLN A 2 -10.28 1.78 17.42
C GLN A 2 -9.47 1.73 16.14
N LEU A 3 -10.12 1.43 15.01
CA LEU A 3 -9.56 1.59 13.68
C LEU A 3 -9.83 3.03 13.23
N ASP A 4 -9.20 3.97 13.93
CA ASP A 4 -9.18 5.35 13.49
C ASP A 4 -8.04 5.49 12.47
N HIS A 5 -8.35 6.13 11.35
CA HIS A 5 -7.50 6.41 10.20
C HIS A 5 -7.44 5.33 9.11
N TRP A 6 -8.24 5.56 8.08
CA TRP A 6 -8.09 5.01 6.73
C TRP A 6 -6.97 5.72 5.95
N ALA A 7 -6.06 6.46 6.61
CA ALA A 7 -5.03 7.16 5.84
C ALA A 7 -4.03 6.12 5.32
N ILE A 8 -3.97 6.06 4.00
CA ILE A 8 -3.11 5.13 3.29
C ILE A 8 -1.67 5.56 3.57
N ALA A 9 -0.83 4.60 3.96
CA ALA A 9 0.61 4.82 3.94
C ALA A 9 1.04 5.01 2.49
N TRP A 10 1.17 6.26 2.04
CA TRP A 10 1.54 6.57 0.66
C TRP A 10 2.90 6.00 0.26
N THR A 11 3.76 5.67 1.22
CA THR A 11 4.99 4.90 1.01
C THR A 11 4.73 3.51 0.41
N LEU A 12 3.61 2.87 0.77
CA LEU A 12 3.18 1.61 0.18
C LEU A 12 2.70 1.79 -1.27
N VAL A 13 2.11 2.93 -1.59
CA VAL A 13 1.54 3.22 -2.91
C VAL A 13 2.57 3.81 -3.88
N ALA A 14 3.61 4.47 -3.37
CA ALA A 14 4.62 5.16 -4.17
C ALA A 14 5.27 4.29 -5.27
N PRO A 15 5.61 3.01 -5.02
CA PRO A 15 6.12 2.11 -6.06
C PRO A 15 5.12 1.88 -7.21
N HIS A 16 3.82 1.98 -6.93
CA HIS A 16 2.71 1.71 -7.85
C HIS A 16 2.14 2.99 -8.49
N ARG A 17 2.93 4.09 -8.52
CA ARG A 17 2.52 5.38 -9.08
C ARG A 17 2.00 5.27 -10.53
N ALA A 18 2.61 4.41 -11.34
CA ALA A 18 2.19 4.19 -12.71
C ALA A 18 0.77 3.58 -12.78
N GLN A 19 0.46 2.59 -11.95
CA GLN A 19 -0.87 2.00 -11.91
C GLN A 19 -1.91 2.97 -11.36
N ALA A 20 -1.57 3.77 -10.35
CA ALA A 20 -2.45 4.83 -9.86
C ALA A 20 -2.82 5.83 -10.97
N GLN A 21 -1.85 6.23 -11.80
CA GLN A 21 -2.08 7.09 -12.95
C GLN A 21 -2.95 6.40 -14.02
N ILE A 22 -2.76 5.11 -14.29
CA ILE A 22 -3.58 4.35 -15.25
C ILE A 22 -5.04 4.24 -14.77
N ASN A 23 -5.25 3.93 -13.50
CA ASN A 23 -6.59 3.69 -12.96
C ASN A 23 -7.41 4.98 -12.76
N HIS A 24 -6.75 6.10 -12.44
CA HIS A 24 -7.43 7.34 -12.03
C HIS A 24 -7.13 8.55 -12.93
N GLY A 25 -6.14 8.46 -13.82
CA GLY A 25 -5.70 9.60 -14.63
C GLY A 25 -5.05 10.72 -13.81
N GLN A 26 -4.65 10.47 -12.56
CA GLN A 26 -4.22 11.48 -11.60
C GLN A 26 -2.99 11.06 -10.81
N THR A 27 -2.21 12.06 -10.38
CA THR A 27 -1.02 11.84 -9.55
C THR A 27 -1.38 11.43 -8.12
N LEU A 28 -0.43 10.83 -7.39
CA LEU A 28 -0.63 10.43 -5.99
C LEU A 28 -0.98 11.63 -5.10
N GLU A 29 -0.39 12.78 -5.37
CA GLU A 29 -0.62 14.01 -4.62
C GLU A 29 -2.07 14.49 -4.80
N ARG A 30 -2.59 14.46 -6.04
CA ARG A 30 -4.00 14.75 -6.35
C ARG A 30 -4.97 13.71 -5.81
N LEU A 31 -4.53 12.46 -5.63
CA LEU A 31 -5.33 11.42 -4.98
C LEU A 31 -5.39 11.68 -3.47
N ALA A 32 -4.26 12.00 -2.84
CA ALA A 32 -4.20 12.34 -1.42
C ALA A 32 -5.09 13.53 -1.06
N GLU A 33 -5.05 14.60 -1.85
CA GLU A 33 -5.82 15.81 -1.59
C GLU A 33 -7.34 15.63 -1.62
N ARG A 34 -7.86 14.69 -2.40
CA ARG A 34 -9.32 14.45 -2.48
C ARG A 34 -9.83 13.46 -1.42
N GLY A 35 -8.96 12.96 -0.55
CA GLY A 35 -9.31 11.94 0.44
C GLY A 35 -8.88 10.52 0.08
N GLY A 36 -7.88 10.34 -0.79
CA GLY A 36 -7.24 9.04 -1.01
C GLY A 36 -8.00 8.09 -1.95
N LEU A 37 -7.92 6.79 -1.64
CA LEU A 37 -8.45 5.70 -2.44
C LEU A 37 -9.39 4.84 -1.58
N ALA A 38 -10.51 4.41 -2.16
CA ALA A 38 -11.34 3.37 -1.55
C ALA A 38 -10.57 2.03 -1.50
N PRO A 39 -10.93 1.08 -0.60
CA PRO A 39 -10.19 -0.18 -0.45
C PRO A 39 -9.99 -0.97 -1.74
N CYS A 40 -11.00 -1.02 -2.62
CA CYS A 40 -10.90 -1.73 -3.90
C CYS A 40 -10.05 -1.01 -4.96
N GLU A 41 -9.95 0.32 -4.87
CA GLU A 41 -9.05 1.14 -5.70
C GLU A 41 -7.61 0.97 -5.24
N LEU A 42 -7.39 1.07 -3.92
CA LEU A 42 -6.09 0.81 -3.31
C LEU A 42 -5.58 -0.60 -3.66
N LEU A 43 -6.42 -1.63 -3.48
CA LEU A 43 -6.04 -3.00 -3.82
C LEU A 43 -5.61 -3.13 -5.28
N ALA A 44 -6.37 -2.55 -6.21
CA ALA A 44 -6.03 -2.62 -7.64
C ALA A 44 -4.70 -1.92 -7.95
N VAL A 45 -4.39 -0.82 -7.27
CA VAL A 45 -3.11 -0.12 -7.40
C VAL A 45 -1.96 -0.98 -6.84
N LEU A 46 -2.12 -1.54 -5.64
CA LEU A 46 -1.08 -2.39 -5.00
C LEU A 46 -0.81 -3.69 -5.76
N GLU A 47 -1.78 -4.20 -6.50
CA GLU A 47 -1.66 -5.39 -7.34
C GLU A 47 -1.21 -5.09 -8.77
N ASP A 48 -0.87 -3.83 -9.08
CA ASP A 48 -0.51 -3.36 -10.43
C ASP A 48 -1.50 -3.82 -11.52
N ARG A 49 -2.80 -3.67 -11.26
CA ARG A 49 -3.85 -4.11 -12.19
C ARG A 49 -4.96 -3.07 -12.41
N PRO A 50 -5.75 -3.21 -13.48
CA PRO A 50 -6.94 -2.41 -13.69
C PRO A 50 -7.93 -2.54 -12.52
N HIS A 51 -8.56 -1.42 -12.18
CA HIS A 51 -9.62 -1.38 -11.18
C HIS A 51 -10.80 -2.30 -11.55
N ARG A 52 -11.30 -3.04 -10.56
CA ARG A 52 -12.49 -3.88 -10.68
C ARG A 52 -13.36 -3.67 -9.45
N ARG A 53 -14.68 -3.60 -9.66
CA ARG A 53 -15.64 -3.56 -8.56
C ARG A 53 -15.59 -4.87 -7.77
N MET A 54 -15.70 -4.75 -6.45
CA MET A 54 -15.74 -5.87 -5.51
C MET A 54 -16.48 -5.46 -4.24
N HIS A 55 -16.89 -6.43 -3.43
CA HIS A 55 -17.50 -6.16 -2.13
C HIS A 55 -16.50 -5.46 -1.19
N LEU A 56 -16.99 -4.50 -0.42
CA LEU A 56 -16.17 -3.69 0.48
C LEU A 56 -15.41 -4.56 1.50
N GLU A 57 -16.08 -5.56 2.06
CA GLU A 57 -15.48 -6.49 3.05
C GLU A 57 -14.33 -7.30 2.44
N ASP A 58 -14.49 -7.79 1.21
CA ASP A 58 -13.43 -8.51 0.51
C ASP A 58 -12.23 -7.62 0.19
N ALA A 59 -12.49 -6.38 -0.24
CA ALA A 59 -11.43 -5.41 -0.49
C ALA A 59 -10.64 -5.10 0.79
N ILE A 60 -11.34 -4.85 1.90
CA ILE A 60 -10.71 -4.58 3.20
C ILE A 60 -9.87 -5.77 3.64
N ARG A 61 -10.41 -7.00 3.57
CA ARG A 61 -9.68 -8.22 3.95
C ARG A 61 -8.40 -8.39 3.14
N GLN A 62 -8.45 -8.17 1.83
CA GLN A 62 -7.29 -8.34 0.95
C GLN A 62 -6.25 -7.23 1.14
N VAL A 63 -6.67 -5.96 1.27
CA VAL A 63 -5.77 -4.84 1.57
C VAL A 63 -5.04 -5.08 2.90
N ARG A 64 -5.74 -5.53 3.94
CA ARG A 64 -5.10 -5.85 5.23
C ARG A 64 -4.00 -6.89 5.09
N ALA A 65 -4.27 -7.98 4.39
CA ALA A 65 -3.29 -9.02 4.15
C ALA A 65 -2.04 -8.51 3.40
N LEU A 66 -2.21 -7.60 2.43
CA LEU A 66 -1.08 -6.99 1.73
C LEU A 66 -0.26 -6.05 2.63
N ILE A 67 -0.92 -5.25 3.47
CA ILE A 67 -0.23 -4.37 4.43
C ILE A 67 0.58 -5.21 5.42
N GLU A 68 -0.01 -6.24 6.00
CA GLU A 68 0.66 -7.15 6.94
C GLU A 68 1.87 -7.83 6.27
N ALA A 69 1.72 -8.32 5.03
CA ALA A 69 2.81 -8.92 4.28
C ALA A 69 3.95 -7.92 4.00
N PHE A 70 3.61 -6.66 3.68
CA PHE A 70 4.59 -5.60 3.47
C PHE A 70 5.35 -5.27 4.76
N GLU A 71 4.65 -5.14 5.89
CA GLU A 71 5.25 -4.85 7.18
C GLU A 71 6.21 -5.97 7.63
N LEU A 72 5.83 -7.23 7.42
CA LEU A 72 6.67 -8.40 7.67
C LEU A 72 7.92 -8.40 6.77
N GLY A 73 7.75 -8.11 5.48
CA GLY A 73 8.87 -7.99 4.54
C GLY A 73 9.83 -6.85 4.93
N ALA A 74 9.29 -5.68 5.28
CA ALA A 74 10.08 -4.53 5.70
C ALA A 74 10.84 -4.79 7.01
N ALA A 75 10.27 -5.53 7.96
CA ALA A 75 10.96 -5.96 9.18
C ALA A 75 12.14 -6.88 8.86
N SER A 76 11.93 -7.88 7.99
CA SER A 76 13.00 -8.81 7.57
C SER A 76 14.18 -8.08 6.91
N VAL A 77 13.92 -7.07 6.07
CA VAL A 77 14.99 -6.27 5.43
C VAL A 77 15.79 -5.46 6.46
N ARG A 78 15.13 -4.84 7.45
CA ARG A 78 15.82 -4.09 8.52
C ARG A 78 16.72 -4.99 9.36
N ASP A 79 16.19 -6.13 9.81
CA ASP A 79 16.95 -7.12 10.59
C ASP A 79 18.18 -7.62 9.81
N GLY A 80 18.06 -7.78 8.49
CA GLY A 80 19.17 -8.16 7.61
C GLY A 80 20.23 -7.07 7.48
N ALA A 81 19.83 -5.80 7.35
CA ALA A 81 20.73 -4.66 7.23
C ALA A 81 21.54 -4.44 8.52
N GLU A 82 20.89 -4.48 9.69
CA GLU A 82 21.56 -4.33 11.00
C GLU A 82 22.61 -5.43 11.24
N ARG A 83 22.33 -6.67 10.81
CA ARG A 83 23.29 -7.78 10.91
C ARG A 83 24.50 -7.62 9.99
N MET A 84 24.33 -7.02 8.82
CA MET A 84 25.45 -6.74 7.90
C MET A 84 26.34 -5.63 8.45
N GLU A 85 25.74 -4.52 8.91
CA GLU A 85 26.50 -3.40 9.52
C GLU A 85 27.26 -3.84 10.77
N ALA A 86 26.69 -4.71 11.60
CA ALA A 86 27.38 -5.27 12.77
C ALA A 86 28.49 -6.27 12.42
N ALA A 87 28.52 -6.83 11.21
CA ALA A 87 29.58 -7.73 10.75
C ALA A 87 30.76 -6.99 10.10
N ASP A 88 30.52 -5.76 9.62
CA ASP A 88 31.53 -4.89 9.00
C ASP A 88 32.19 -3.89 9.98
N ALA A 89 31.76 -3.87 11.26
CA ALA A 89 32.27 -3.01 12.33
C ALA A 89 33.24 -3.75 13.28
#